data_AF-A0A524CS86-F1
#
_entry.id   AF-A0A524CS86-F1
#
_cell.length_a   1.000
_cell.length_b   1.000
_cell.length_c   1.000
_cell.angle_alpha   90.00
_cell.angle_beta   90.00
_cell.angle_gamma   90.00
#
_symmetry.space_group_name_H-M   'P 1'
#
loop_
_entity.id
_entity.type
_entity.pdbx_description
1 polymer ?
#
loop_
_entity_poly.entity_id
_entity_poly.type
_entity_poly.pdbx_seq_one_letter_code
_entity_poly.pdbx_strand_id
1 'polypeptide(L)'
;MPHEYRTITGDYILGAEWRVMPLEDMILGLLAGLLVAVVVYLAMKMRLRQRIDVVEAEFRQLWAEQESSIRKDAANRSRYVLKGKIAEHMVPLLTDVFRYDPSDARFIGAPIDYLIFDGYTKVKDGNLDQPITVVLADIKTGKASLNKTERRIKEAVEAGRVKWETLRLDF
;
A
#
# COMPACT_ATOMS: atom_id res chain seq x y z
N MET A 1 -9.89 -107.64 11.16
CA MET A 1 -10.45 -107.43 9.80
C MET A 1 -11.35 -106.20 9.85
N PRO A 2 -11.34 -105.32 8.84
CA PRO A 2 -10.15 -104.54 8.47
C PRO A 2 -10.45 -103.04 8.28
N HIS A 3 -9.37 -102.26 8.41
CA HIS A 3 -8.96 -101.08 7.63
C HIS A 3 -10.01 -100.18 6.96
N GLU A 4 -9.89 -98.88 7.21
CA GLU A 4 -9.41 -97.99 6.14
C GLU A 4 -8.72 -96.74 6.71
N TYR A 5 -7.38 -96.81 6.75
CA TYR A 5 -6.57 -95.61 6.61
C TYR A 5 -6.59 -95.25 5.12
N ARG A 6 -7.11 -94.08 4.77
CA ARG A 6 -6.87 -93.48 3.45
C ARG A 6 -6.07 -92.20 3.61
N THR A 7 -4.81 -92.34 3.28
CA THR A 7 -3.82 -91.30 3.10
C THR A 7 -3.98 -90.62 1.73
N ILE A 8 -3.60 -89.34 1.71
CA ILE A 8 -3.02 -88.51 0.63
C ILE A 8 -3.95 -87.80 -0.39
N THR A 9 -3.67 -86.48 -0.47
CA THR A 9 -3.44 -85.60 -1.64
C THR A 9 -4.58 -84.76 -2.21
N GLY A 10 -4.29 -83.45 -2.32
CA GLY A 10 -5.03 -82.42 -3.06
C GLY A 10 -6.19 -81.86 -2.25
N ASP A 11 -6.31 -80.58 -1.90
CA ASP A 11 -5.82 -79.39 -2.58
C ASP A 11 -5.50 -78.32 -1.53
N TYR A 12 -4.22 -78.01 -1.40
CA TYR A 12 -3.86 -76.62 -1.12
C TYR A 12 -4.15 -75.86 -2.42
N ILE A 13 -4.75 -74.68 -2.30
CA ILE A 13 -5.14 -73.76 -3.37
C ILE A 13 -6.52 -74.08 -3.94
N LEU A 14 -7.51 -73.26 -3.58
CA LEU A 14 -8.53 -72.64 -4.47
C LEU A 14 -9.72 -72.21 -3.59
N GLY A 15 -9.79 -70.91 -3.30
CA GLY A 15 -10.90 -70.37 -2.51
C GLY A 15 -10.82 -68.88 -2.20
N ALA A 16 -9.79 -68.17 -2.66
CA ALA A 16 -9.89 -66.73 -2.87
C ALA A 16 -10.56 -66.50 -4.23
N GLU A 17 -11.88 -66.67 -4.29
CA GLU A 17 -12.67 -66.08 -5.37
C GLU A 17 -12.48 -64.56 -5.26
N TRP A 18 -11.62 -64.00 -6.10
CA TRP A 18 -11.64 -62.56 -6.38
C TRP A 18 -12.97 -62.27 -7.08
N ARG A 19 -14.03 -62.13 -6.28
CA ARG A 19 -15.35 -61.73 -6.74
C ARG A 19 -15.16 -60.33 -7.30
N VAL A 20 -15.04 -60.22 -8.62
CA VAL A 20 -15.03 -58.95 -9.35
C VAL A 20 -16.20 -58.14 -8.82
N MET A 21 -15.89 -57.02 -8.16
CA MET A 21 -16.95 -56.17 -7.62
C MET A 21 -17.82 -55.76 -8.80
N PRO A 22 -19.14 -56.01 -8.76
CA PRO A 22 -20.03 -55.60 -9.83
C PRO A 22 -19.84 -54.10 -10.07
N LEU A 23 -19.85 -53.69 -11.34
CA LEU A 23 -19.61 -52.29 -11.75
C LEU A 23 -20.52 -51.31 -10.98
N GLU A 24 -21.72 -51.76 -10.61
CA GLU A 24 -22.70 -51.05 -9.79
C GLU A 24 -22.17 -50.67 -8.40
N ASP A 25 -21.50 -51.59 -7.70
CA ASP A 25 -20.92 -51.36 -6.37
C ASP A 25 -19.78 -50.34 -6.44
N MET A 26 -18.99 -50.38 -7.52
CA MET A 26 -17.90 -49.43 -7.76
C MET A 26 -18.44 -48.02 -8.04
N ILE A 27 -19.51 -47.91 -8.84
CA ILE A 27 -20.19 -46.63 -9.14
C ILE A 27 -20.80 -46.06 -7.86
N LEU A 28 -21.47 -46.89 -7.04
CA LEU A 28 -22.04 -46.47 -5.77
C LEU A 28 -20.98 -45.96 -4.79
N GLY A 29 -19.84 -46.65 -4.69
CA GLY A 29 -18.72 -46.21 -3.87
C GLY A 29 -18.14 -44.87 -4.31
N LEU A 30 -18.01 -44.66 -5.63
CA LEU A 30 -17.49 -43.40 -6.20
C LEU A 30 -18.46 -42.23 -5.98
N LEU A 31 -19.77 -42.47 -6.15
CA LEU A 31 -20.81 -41.48 -5.86
C LEU A 31 -20.87 -41.13 -4.37
N ALA A 32 -20.77 -42.12 -3.48
CA ALA A 32 -20.70 -41.89 -2.04
C ALA A 32 -19.45 -41.08 -1.65
N GLY A 33 -18.29 -41.41 -2.21
CA GLY A 33 -17.04 -40.66 -2.00
C GLY A 33 -17.14 -39.21 -2.50
N LEU A 34 -17.72 -39.00 -3.68
CA LEU A 34 -17.96 -37.66 -4.22
C LEU A 34 -18.91 -36.85 -3.33
N LEU A 35 -20.00 -37.47 -2.86
CA LEU A 35 -20.96 -36.83 -1.96
C LEU A 35 -20.28 -36.39 -0.65
N VAL A 36 -19.47 -37.26 -0.03
CA VAL A 36 -18.71 -36.94 1.18
C VAL A 36 -17.72 -35.79 0.92
N ALA A 37 -16.99 -35.83 -0.20
CA ALA A 37 -16.05 -34.77 -0.57
C ALA A 37 -16.73 -33.41 -0.76
N VAL A 38 -17.91 -33.40 -1.41
CA VAL A 38 -18.72 -32.18 -1.59
C VAL A 38 -19.20 -31.65 -0.24
N VAL A 39 -19.70 -32.52 0.65
CA VAL A 39 -20.14 -32.12 2.00
C VAL A 39 -18.99 -31.53 2.80
N VAL A 40 -17.79 -32.15 2.77
CA VAL A 40 -16.59 -31.64 3.43
C VAL A 40 -16.15 -30.29 2.85
N TYR A 41 -16.15 -30.15 1.52
CA TYR A 41 -15.82 -28.89 0.85
C TYR A 41 -16.78 -27.76 1.24
N LEU A 42 -18.08 -28.02 1.24
CA LEU A 42 -19.09 -27.04 1.64
C LEU A 42 -18.93 -26.64 3.11
N ALA A 43 -18.72 -27.60 4.02
CA ALA A 43 -18.46 -27.34 5.43
C ALA A 43 -17.19 -26.49 5.65
N MET A 44 -16.11 -26.79 4.93
CA MET A 44 -14.85 -26.04 5.00
C MET A 44 -15.01 -24.61 4.48
N LYS A 45 -15.74 -24.44 3.36
CA LYS A 45 -16.08 -23.12 2.79
C LYS A 45 -16.94 -22.28 3.74
N MET A 46 -17.90 -22.89 4.42
CA MET A 46 -18.74 -22.21 5.42
C MET A 46 -17.91 -21.71 6.62
N ARG A 47 -17.00 -22.54 7.15
CA ARG A 47 -16.10 -22.14 8.25
C ARG A 47 -15.16 -21.00 7.85
N LEU A 48 -14.67 -21.00 6.61
CA LEU A 48 -13.78 -19.96 6.11
C LEU A 48 -14.52 -18.61 5.96
N ARG A 49 -15.76 -18.64 5.44
CA ARG A 49 -16.61 -17.43 5.35
C ARG A 49 -16.87 -16.81 6.71
N GLN A 50 -17.23 -17.60 7.72
CA GLN A 50 -17.46 -17.10 9.07
C GLN A 50 -16.24 -16.39 9.67
N ARG A 51 -15.03 -16.93 9.47
CA ARG A 51 -13.79 -16.29 9.96
C ARG A 51 -13.50 -14.98 9.22
N ILE A 52 -13.74 -14.94 7.92
CA ILE A 52 -13.57 -13.72 7.11
C ILE A 52 -14.58 -12.66 7.55
N ASP A 53 -15.84 -13.03 7.75
CA ASP A 53 -16.91 -12.10 8.14
C ASP A 53 -16.64 -11.45 9.51
N VAL A 54 -16.12 -12.21 10.47
CA VAL A 54 -15.74 -11.71 11.80
C VAL A 54 -14.56 -10.74 11.71
N VAL A 55 -13.50 -11.12 10.98
CA VAL A 55 -12.34 -10.24 10.78
C VAL A 55 -12.73 -8.96 10.02
N GLU A 56 -13.61 -9.07 9.03
CA GLU A 56 -14.12 -7.93 8.28
C GLU A 56 -15.04 -7.05 9.12
N ALA A 57 -15.80 -7.62 10.07
CA ALA A 57 -16.62 -6.87 11.02
C ALA A 57 -15.75 -6.13 12.05
N GLU A 58 -14.75 -6.78 12.63
CA GLU A 58 -13.78 -6.16 13.53
C GLU A 58 -12.99 -5.05 12.83
N PHE A 59 -12.52 -5.32 11.60
CA PHE A 59 -11.88 -4.31 10.77
C PHE A 59 -12.85 -3.16 10.47
N ARG A 60 -14.09 -3.41 10.04
CA ARG A 60 -15.07 -2.33 9.83
C ARG A 60 -15.34 -1.50 11.08
N GLN A 61 -15.39 -2.12 12.27
CA GLN A 61 -15.58 -1.40 13.53
C GLN A 61 -14.37 -0.55 13.88
N LEU A 62 -13.15 -1.10 13.81
CA LEU A 62 -11.91 -0.35 14.03
C LEU A 62 -11.78 0.80 13.03
N TRP A 63 -12.15 0.58 11.77
CA TRP A 63 -12.15 1.62 10.74
C TRP A 63 -13.24 2.66 10.95
N ALA A 64 -14.42 2.30 11.45
CA ALA A 64 -15.48 3.26 11.77
C ALA A 64 -15.15 4.09 13.03
N GLU A 65 -14.51 3.50 14.04
CA GLU A 65 -14.02 4.20 15.23
C GLU A 65 -12.85 5.14 14.89
N GLN A 66 -11.91 4.67 14.06
CA GLN A 66 -10.86 5.53 13.51
C GLN A 66 -11.43 6.60 12.58
N GLU A 67 -12.41 6.28 11.73
CA GLU A 67 -13.06 7.28 10.87
C GLU A 67 -13.85 8.30 11.70
N SER A 68 -14.39 7.95 12.87
CA SER A 68 -15.11 8.89 13.74
C SER A 68 -14.18 9.82 14.55
N SER A 69 -13.05 9.30 15.03
CA SER A 69 -12.01 10.07 15.74
C SER A 69 -11.19 10.91 14.75
N ILE A 70 -10.84 10.35 13.60
CA ILE A 70 -10.25 11.07 12.47
C ILE A 70 -11.28 12.07 11.92
N ARG A 71 -12.58 11.78 11.75
CA ARG A 71 -13.54 12.79 11.26
C ARG A 71 -13.72 13.93 12.23
N LYS A 72 -13.73 13.73 13.55
CA LYS A 72 -13.95 14.82 14.51
C LYS A 72 -12.71 15.70 14.70
N ASP A 73 -11.50 15.14 14.68
CA ASP A 73 -10.26 15.93 14.80
C ASP A 73 -9.66 16.39 13.45
N ALA A 74 -9.81 15.60 12.37
CA ALA A 74 -9.42 15.99 11.01
C ALA A 74 -10.38 16.99 10.37
N ALA A 75 -11.64 17.06 10.82
CA ALA A 75 -12.59 17.97 10.19
C ALA A 75 -12.23 19.44 10.32
N ASN A 76 -11.66 19.83 11.45
CA ASN A 76 -11.48 21.25 11.77
C ASN A 76 -10.02 21.71 11.80
N ARG A 77 -9.03 20.81 11.98
CA ARG A 77 -7.60 21.20 11.93
C ARG A 77 -6.77 20.43 10.91
N SER A 78 -6.96 19.11 10.77
CA SER A 78 -6.07 18.34 9.88
C SER A 78 -6.42 18.46 8.39
N ARG A 79 -7.68 18.69 7.98
CA ARG A 79 -8.00 18.88 6.56
C ARG A 79 -7.35 20.12 5.93
N TYR A 80 -7.19 21.20 6.68
CA TYR A 80 -6.51 22.39 6.18
C TYR A 80 -4.98 22.24 6.18
N VAL A 81 -4.42 21.57 7.19
CA VAL A 81 -2.98 21.30 7.28
C VAL A 81 -2.54 20.23 6.29
N LEU A 82 -3.34 19.17 6.10
CA LEU A 82 -3.07 18.09 5.15
C LEU A 82 -3.30 18.55 3.71
N LYS A 83 -4.35 19.36 3.44
CA LYS A 83 -4.47 20.06 2.16
C LYS A 83 -3.34 21.07 1.95
N GLY A 84 -2.84 21.71 3.01
CA GLY A 84 -1.65 22.56 2.97
C GLY A 84 -0.41 21.80 2.52
N LYS A 85 -0.09 20.68 3.17
CA LYS A 85 1.05 19.81 2.81
C LYS A 85 0.94 19.16 1.44
N ILE A 86 -0.26 18.74 1.04
CA ILE A 86 -0.50 18.19 -0.30
C ILE A 86 -0.41 19.32 -1.33
N ALA A 87 -0.97 20.50 -1.04
CA ALA A 87 -0.83 21.68 -1.90
C ALA A 87 0.64 22.09 -1.99
N GLU A 88 1.42 22.10 -0.92
CA GLU A 88 2.86 22.35 -0.93
C GLU A 88 3.51 21.47 -2.00
N HIS A 89 3.37 20.15 -1.94
CA HIS A 89 3.97 19.25 -2.95
C HIS A 89 3.33 19.30 -4.35
N MET A 90 2.08 19.75 -4.47
CA MET A 90 1.32 19.82 -5.73
C MET A 90 1.33 21.21 -6.38
N VAL A 91 1.81 22.26 -5.70
CA VAL A 91 1.86 23.64 -6.18
C VAL A 91 2.59 23.77 -7.53
N PRO A 92 3.71 23.04 -7.78
CA PRO A 92 4.35 23.09 -9.09
C PRO A 92 3.47 22.63 -10.26
N LEU A 93 2.35 21.93 -9.98
CA LEU A 93 1.36 21.49 -10.98
C LEU A 93 0.17 22.45 -11.10
N LEU A 94 0.07 23.46 -10.24
CA LEU A 94 -0.94 24.51 -10.29
C LEU A 94 -0.38 25.72 -11.06
N THR A 95 -0.44 25.64 -12.39
CA THR A 95 0.08 26.61 -13.36
C THR A 95 -0.42 28.06 -13.16
N ASP A 96 -1.58 28.21 -12.53
CA ASP A 96 -2.23 29.49 -12.27
C ASP A 96 -1.63 30.24 -11.05
N VAL A 97 -0.86 29.55 -10.20
CA VAL A 97 -0.20 30.13 -9.01
C VAL A 97 1.32 30.05 -9.11
N PHE A 98 1.86 28.97 -9.70
CA PHE A 98 3.30 28.75 -9.83
C PHE A 98 3.82 29.27 -11.17
N ARG A 99 4.55 30.40 -11.13
CA ARG A 99 5.05 31.11 -12.33
C ARG A 99 6.42 30.66 -12.81
N TYR A 100 7.03 29.71 -12.11
CA TYR A 100 8.39 29.21 -12.38
C TYR A 100 8.33 27.87 -13.09
N ASP A 101 9.43 27.48 -13.76
CA ASP A 101 9.56 26.11 -14.25
C ASP A 101 9.56 25.15 -13.03
N PRO A 102 8.67 24.14 -13.00
CA PRO A 102 8.66 23.14 -11.93
C PRO A 102 10.01 22.45 -11.71
N SER A 103 10.81 22.31 -12.77
CA SER A 103 12.14 21.70 -12.76
C SER A 103 13.21 22.55 -12.08
N ASP A 104 12.97 23.87 -11.96
CA ASP A 104 13.83 24.84 -11.28
C ASP A 104 13.54 24.93 -9.78
N ALA A 105 12.45 24.33 -9.32
CA ALA A 105 12.01 24.36 -7.93
C ALA A 105 12.54 23.17 -7.12
N ARG A 106 13.02 23.43 -5.90
CA ARG A 106 13.40 22.41 -4.92
C ARG A 106 12.58 22.61 -3.66
N PHE A 107 11.82 21.57 -3.29
CA PHE A 107 11.11 21.56 -2.02
C PHE A 107 12.10 21.33 -0.87
N ILE A 108 12.03 22.20 0.15
CA ILE A 108 12.81 22.13 1.38
C ILE A 108 11.90 21.83 2.56
N GLY A 109 10.74 22.49 2.64
CA GLY A 109 9.83 22.45 3.79
C GLY A 109 10.21 23.46 4.90
N ALA A 110 9.68 23.29 6.11
CA ALA A 110 9.83 24.29 7.16
C ALA A 110 11.30 24.67 7.45
N PRO A 111 11.63 25.97 7.61
CA PRO A 111 10.71 27.12 7.71
C PRO A 111 10.37 27.82 6.37
N ILE A 112 10.81 27.31 5.21
CA ILE A 112 10.55 27.87 3.87
C ILE A 112 10.32 26.74 2.88
N ASP A 113 9.11 26.63 2.33
CA ASP A 113 8.71 25.46 1.54
C ASP A 113 9.59 25.20 0.31
N TYR A 114 10.01 26.24 -0.41
CA TYR A 114 10.69 26.13 -1.69
C TYR A 114 11.93 27.02 -1.82
N LEU A 115 12.96 26.46 -2.45
CA LEU A 115 14.07 27.18 -3.07
C LEU A 115 14.00 27.01 -4.58
N ILE A 116 13.86 28.10 -5.31
CA ILE A 116 13.66 28.10 -6.76
C ILE A 116 14.85 28.79 -7.41
N PHE A 117 15.46 28.12 -8.38
CA PHE A 117 16.56 28.64 -9.19
C PHE A 117 16.01 29.09 -10.55
N ASP A 118 15.26 30.19 -10.56
CA ASP A 118 14.58 30.69 -11.77
C ASP A 118 15.60 30.94 -12.89
N GLY A 119 15.47 30.20 -14.00
CA GLY A 119 16.36 30.26 -15.15
C GLY A 119 17.39 29.12 -15.21
N TYR A 120 17.47 28.26 -14.19
CA TYR A 120 18.44 27.16 -14.13
C TYR A 120 18.29 26.18 -15.30
N THR A 121 17.06 25.76 -15.62
CA THR A 121 16.79 24.82 -16.73
C THR A 121 17.23 25.41 -18.07
N LYS A 122 17.01 26.72 -18.29
CA LYS A 122 17.44 27.40 -19.51
C LYS A 122 18.96 27.47 -19.65
N VAL A 123 19.67 27.77 -18.56
CA VAL A 123 21.15 27.74 -18.54
C VAL A 123 21.66 26.34 -18.82
N LYS A 124 21.05 25.32 -18.21
CA LYS A 124 21.40 23.91 -18.42
C LYS A 124 21.17 23.46 -19.88
N ASP A 125 20.14 23.98 -20.54
CA ASP A 125 19.80 23.66 -21.94
C ASP A 125 20.60 24.49 -22.96
N GLY A 126 21.60 25.26 -22.51
CA GLY A 126 22.57 25.94 -23.37
C GLY A 126 22.38 27.45 -23.51
N ASN A 127 21.39 28.05 -22.85
CA ASN A 127 21.23 29.50 -22.83
C ASN A 127 22.04 30.13 -21.68
N LEU A 128 23.35 30.19 -21.85
CA LEU A 128 24.32 30.59 -20.81
C LEU A 128 24.22 32.06 -20.39
N ASP A 129 23.63 32.92 -21.22
CA ASP A 129 23.48 34.35 -20.92
C ASP A 129 22.28 34.65 -20.00
N GLN A 130 21.46 33.63 -19.70
CA GLN A 130 20.31 33.78 -18.81
C GLN A 130 20.77 33.89 -17.35
N PRO A 131 20.43 34.97 -16.62
CA PRO A 131 20.75 35.06 -15.19
C PRO A 131 19.90 34.07 -14.39
N ILE A 132 20.49 33.45 -13.36
CA ILE A 132 19.76 32.64 -12.38
C ILE A 132 19.35 33.53 -11.21
N THR A 133 18.05 33.56 -10.89
CA THR A 133 17.55 34.21 -9.68
C THR A 133 17.19 33.17 -8.64
N VAL A 134 17.72 33.33 -7.42
CA VAL A 134 17.40 32.45 -6.29
C VAL A 134 16.20 33.02 -5.54
N VAL A 135 15.10 32.27 -5.50
CA VAL A 135 13.86 32.66 -4.84
C VAL A 135 13.56 31.73 -3.68
N LEU A 136 13.37 32.30 -2.50
CA LEU A 136 12.82 31.61 -1.33
C LEU A 136 11.31 31.82 -1.30
N ALA A 137 10.55 30.74 -1.40
CA ALA A 137 9.10 30.78 -1.51
C ALA A 137 8.44 29.94 -0.40
N ASP A 138 7.38 30.49 0.17
CA ASP A 138 6.56 29.86 1.19
C ASP A 138 5.10 29.88 0.69
N ILE A 139 4.43 28.74 0.76
CA ILE A 139 3.10 28.56 0.19
C ILE A 139 2.06 28.76 1.27
N LYS A 140 1.27 29.83 1.13
CA LYS A 140 0.10 30.08 1.98
C LYS A 140 -1.18 29.83 1.21
N THR A 141 -2.12 29.12 1.83
CA THR A 141 -3.48 28.91 1.29
C THR A 141 -4.52 29.69 2.10
N GLY A 142 -5.52 30.27 1.42
CA GLY A 142 -6.62 31.00 2.05
C GLY A 142 -6.17 32.24 2.83
N LYS A 143 -6.46 32.29 4.13
CA LYS A 143 -6.12 33.42 5.04
C LYS A 143 -4.81 33.18 5.81
N ALA A 144 -4.02 32.18 5.44
CA ALA A 144 -2.77 31.89 6.12
C ALA A 144 -1.77 33.05 5.92
N SER A 145 -1.08 33.43 7.00
CA SER A 145 -0.07 34.48 7.01
C SER A 145 1.27 33.92 7.46
N LEU A 146 2.35 34.62 7.13
CA LEU A 146 3.68 34.23 7.58
C LEU A 146 3.73 34.09 9.10
N ASN A 147 4.38 33.05 9.62
CA ASN A 147 4.66 32.91 11.03
C ASN A 147 5.84 33.81 11.46
N LYS A 148 6.16 33.85 12.75
CA LYS A 148 7.23 34.72 13.28
C LYS A 148 8.60 34.41 12.66
N THR A 149 8.93 33.14 12.46
CA THR A 149 10.20 32.70 11.87
C THR A 149 10.26 33.03 10.39
N GLU A 150 9.21 32.70 9.63
CA GLU A 150 9.10 33.02 8.20
C GLU A 150 9.23 34.53 7.93
N ARG A 151 8.58 35.38 8.76
CA ARG A 151 8.74 36.84 8.66
C ARG A 151 10.19 37.28 8.85
N ARG A 152 10.89 36.73 9.85
CA ARG A 152 12.30 37.06 10.11
C ARG A 152 13.20 36.65 8.95
N ILE A 153 12.89 35.53 8.29
CA ILE A 153 13.61 35.08 7.10
C ILE A 153 13.34 36.02 5.93
N LYS A 154 12.07 36.37 5.67
CA LYS A 154 11.71 37.36 4.65
C LYS A 154 12.45 38.68 4.85
N GLU A 155 12.44 39.22 6.07
CA GLU A 155 13.18 40.44 6.43
C GLU A 155 14.70 40.29 6.21
N ALA A 156 15.27 39.09 6.42
CA ALA A 156 16.69 38.84 6.14
C ALA A 156 16.99 38.90 4.64
N VAL A 157 16.14 38.28 3.83
CA VAL A 157 16.25 38.29 2.37
C VAL A 157 16.09 39.72 1.83
N GLU A 158 15.05 40.44 2.26
CA GLU A 158 14.77 41.82 1.83
C GLU A 158 15.87 42.80 2.27
N ALA A 159 16.52 42.55 3.40
CA ALA A 159 17.68 43.32 3.85
C ALA A 159 19.02 42.88 3.20
N GLY A 160 19.00 41.97 2.23
CA GLY A 160 20.20 41.47 1.55
C GLY A 160 21.11 40.60 2.42
N ARG A 161 20.62 40.09 3.56
CA ARG A 161 21.38 39.20 4.47
C ARG A 161 21.40 37.75 3.98
N VAL A 162 21.71 37.57 2.70
CA VAL A 162 21.89 36.28 2.02
C VAL A 162 23.35 36.16 1.63
N LYS A 163 23.99 35.03 1.96
CA LYS A 163 25.42 34.81 1.70
C LYS A 163 25.63 33.48 1.01
N TRP A 164 26.58 33.46 0.08
CA TRP A 164 27.11 32.25 -0.52
C TRP A 164 28.34 31.79 0.28
N GLU A 165 28.40 30.51 0.63
CA GLU A 165 29.55 29.88 1.29
C GLU A 165 29.79 28.49 0.70
N THR A 166 31.04 28.16 0.41
CA THR A 166 31.44 26.83 -0.09
C THR A 166 32.29 26.16 0.96
N LEU A 167 31.71 25.19 1.66
CA LEU A 167 32.40 24.36 2.63
C LEU A 167 33.01 23.16 1.90
N ARG A 168 34.32 22.99 2.04
CA ARG A 168 35.04 21.79 1.55
C ARG A 168 35.35 20.91 2.73
N LEU A 169 35.03 19.64 2.61
CA LEU A 169 35.34 18.64 3.61
C LEU A 169 36.53 17.83 3.08
N ASP A 170 37.65 17.90 3.79
CA ASP A 170 38.83 17.12 3.47
C ASP A 170 38.82 15.90 4.40
N PHE A 171 38.25 14.79 3.92
CA PHE A 171 38.37 13.47 4.53
C PHE A 171 38.60 12.41 3.45
#